data_AF-L9ZMB7-F1
#
_entry.id   AF-L9ZMB7-F1
#
_cell.length_a   1.000
_cell.length_b   1.000
_cell.length_c   1.000
_cell.angle_alpha   90.00
_cell.angle_beta   90.00
_cell.angle_gamma   90.00
#
_symmetry.space_group_name_H-M   'P 1'
#
loop_
_entity.id
_entity.type
_entity.pdbx_description
1 polymer ?
#
loop_
_entity_poly.entity_id
_entity_poly.type
_entity_poly.pdbx_seq_one_letter_code
_entity_poly.pdbx_strand_id
1 'polypeptide(L)' 'MKPNSAVDVVSARRGLLVGFMAGLGLAFNYGTTVTTAADGVLFVAVAVAIGYPVLTLCSLCTGLF' A
#
# COMPACT_ATOMS: atom_id res chain seq x y z
N MET A 1 13.27 7.28 19.47
CA MET A 1 12.78 8.05 18.31
C MET A 1 11.57 8.85 18.77
N LYS A 2 11.56 10.17 18.55
CA LYS A 2 10.44 11.03 18.95
C LYS A 2 9.41 10.99 17.81
N PRO A 3 8.16 10.56 18.05
CA PRO A 3 7.17 10.45 16.97
C PRO A 3 6.96 11.82 16.34
N ASN A 4 7.06 11.89 15.02
CA ASN A 4 6.86 13.12 14.27
C ASN A 4 5.35 13.37 14.14
N SER A 5 4.77 14.24 14.96
CA SER A 5 3.32 14.52 14.96
C SER A 5 2.82 15.27 13.72
N ALA A 6 3.70 15.59 12.76
CA ALA A 6 3.37 16.28 11.51
C ALA A 6 3.06 15.31 10.34
N VAL A 7 2.90 14.02 10.60
CA VAL A 7 2.61 13.04 9.54
C VAL A 7 1.13 13.11 9.17
N ASP A 8 0.84 13.61 7.96
CA ASP A 8 -0.52 13.65 7.41
C ASP A 8 -1.10 12.24 7.28
N VAL A 9 -2.10 11.91 8.08
CA VAL A 9 -2.76 10.58 8.03
C VAL A 9 -3.28 10.27 6.62
N VAL A 10 -3.68 11.29 5.87
CA VAL A 10 -4.07 11.19 4.46
C VAL A 10 -2.98 11.79 3.57
N SER A 11 -2.17 10.93 2.95
CA SER A 11 -1.16 11.31 1.96
C SER A 11 -1.45 10.68 0.59
N ALA A 12 -1.57 11.54 -0.43
CA ALA A 12 -1.69 11.13 -1.83
C ALA A 12 -0.46 10.35 -2.30
N ARG A 13 0.73 10.70 -1.81
CA ARG A 13 1.99 10.02 -2.16
C ARG A 13 1.99 8.58 -1.65
N ARG A 14 1.53 8.34 -0.41
CA ARG A 14 1.35 6.99 0.13
C ARG A 14 0.32 6.21 -0.67
N GLY A 15 -0.82 6.82 -0.98
CA GLY A 15 -1.86 6.19 -1.80
C GLY A 15 -1.33 5.75 -3.17
N LEU A 16 -0.55 6.61 -3.82
CA LEU A 16 0.04 6.34 -5.13
C LEU A 16 1.11 5.24 -5.06
N LEU A 17 1.96 5.24 -4.02
CA LEU A 17 2.93 4.16 -3.80
C LEU A 17 2.27 2.81 -3.58
N VAL A 18 1.21 2.77 -2.76
CA VAL A 18 0.44 1.54 -2.49
C VAL A 18 -0.25 1.06 -3.76
N GLY A 19 -0.90 1.97 -4.50
CA GLY A 19 -1.54 1.64 -5.77
C GLY A 19 -0.54 1.11 -6.81
N PHE A 20 0.64 1.72 -6.91
CA PHE A 20 1.70 1.28 -7.81
C PHE A 20 2.21 -0.12 -7.45
N MET A 21 2.48 -0.38 -6.16
CA MET A 21 2.91 -1.70 -5.68
C MET A 21 1.82 -2.75 -5.85
N ALA A 22 0.56 -2.41 -5.60
CA ALA A 22 -0.58 -3.30 -5.84
C ALA A 22 -0.71 -3.63 -7.33
N GLY A 23 -0.55 -2.65 -8.22
CA GLY A 23 -0.57 -2.86 -9.67
C GLY A 23 0.56 -3.76 -10.16
N LEU A 24 1.78 -3.55 -9.68
CA LEU A 24 2.92 -4.43 -9.98
C LEU A 24 2.69 -5.85 -9.45
N GLY A 25 2.22 -5.97 -8.21
CA GLY A 25 1.90 -7.26 -7.60
C GLY A 25 0.84 -8.01 -8.39
N LEU A 26 -0.20 -7.32 -8.85
CA LEU A 26 -1.23 -7.89 -9.70
C LEU A 26 -0.65 -8.38 -11.03
N ALA A 27 0.14 -7.57 -11.72
CA ALA A 27 0.74 -7.90 -13.00
C ALA A 27 1.67 -9.12 -12.92
N PHE A 28 2.49 -9.22 -11.86
CA PHE A 28 3.40 -10.35 -11.67
C PHE A 28 2.72 -11.64 -11.20
N ASN A 29 1.51 -11.54 -10.63
CA ASN A 29 0.76 -12.70 -10.14
C ASN A 29 -0.40 -13.10 -11.07
N TYR A 30 -0.56 -12.42 -12.20
CA TYR A 30 -1.60 -12.74 -13.17
C TYR A 30 -1.30 -14.08 -13.85
N GLY A 31 -2.29 -14.97 -13.88
CA GLY A 31 -2.16 -16.32 -14.42
C GLY A 31 -1.60 -17.36 -13.44
N THR A 32 -1.22 -16.95 -12.22
CA THR A 32 -0.83 -17.87 -11.14
C THR A 32 -1.80 -17.77 -9.96
N THR A 33 -1.66 -16.71 -9.16
CA THR A 33 -2.47 -16.44 -7.97
C THR A 33 -3.71 -15.61 -8.31
N VAL A 34 -3.59 -14.74 -9.33
CA VAL A 34 -4.70 -13.92 -9.83
C VAL A 34 -5.14 -14.50 -11.16
N THR A 35 -6.26 -15.22 -11.16
CA THR A 35 -6.79 -15.86 -12.38
C THR A 35 -8.11 -15.24 -12.83
N THR A 36 -8.83 -14.61 -11.90
CA THR A 36 -10.09 -13.93 -12.16
C THR A 36 -10.02 -12.45 -11.78
N ALA A 37 -10.97 -11.67 -12.31
CA ALA A 37 -11.15 -10.29 -11.89
C ALA A 37 -11.47 -10.17 -10.39
N ALA A 38 -12.17 -11.15 -9.81
CA ALA A 38 -12.47 -11.17 -8.37
C ALA A 38 -11.20 -11.33 -7.54
N ASP A 39 -10.29 -12.23 -7.95
CA ASP A 39 -8.98 -12.40 -7.28
C ASP A 39 -8.18 -11.09 -7.33
N GLY A 40 -8.24 -10.40 -8.48
CA GLY A 40 -7.54 -9.14 -8.65
C GLY A 40 -8.08 -8.02 -7.77
N VAL A 41 -9.41 -7.90 -7.67
CA VAL A 41 -10.05 -6.94 -6.76
C VAL A 41 -9.70 -7.25 -5.30
N LEU A 42 -9.75 -8.52 -4.92
CA LEU A 42 -9.38 -8.95 -3.56
C LEU A 42 -7.91 -8.64 -3.26
N PHE A 43 -7.01 -8.93 -4.21
CA PHE A 43 -5.59 -8.61 -4.08
C PHE A 43 -5.35 -7.13 -3.86
N VAL A 44 -5.96 -6.27 -4.68
CA VAL A 44 -5.83 -4.81 -4.56
C VAL A 44 -6.41 -4.32 -3.23
N ALA A 45 -7.58 -4.84 -2.81
CA ALA A 45 -8.20 -4.47 -1.54
C ALA A 45 -7.29 -4.79 -0.35
N VAL A 46 -6.69 -5.99 -0.33
CA VAL A 46 -5.75 -6.40 0.72
C VAL A 46 -4.47 -5.55 0.68
N ALA A 47 -3.92 -5.31 -0.51
CA ALA A 47 -2.72 -4.49 -0.68
C ALA A 47 -2.95 -3.05 -0.18
N VAL A 48 -4.13 -2.47 -0.43
CA VAL A 48 -4.48 -1.13 0.06
C VAL A 48 -4.70 -1.14 1.58
N ALA A 49 -5.48 -2.10 2.09
CA ALA A 49 -5.81 -2.20 3.50
C ALA A 49 -4.58 -2.40 4.40
N ILE A 50 -3.54 -3.08 3.89
CA ILE A 50 -2.31 -3.34 4.65
C ILE A 50 -1.20 -2.35 4.30
N GLY A 51 -1.00 -2.07 3.01
CA GLY A 51 0.12 -1.25 2.54
C GLY A 51 0.02 0.19 3.03
N TYR A 52 -1.18 0.77 3.09
CA TYR A 52 -1.35 2.15 3.53
C TYR A 52 -1.04 2.34 5.03
N PRO A 53 -1.59 1.53 5.96
CA PRO A 53 -1.18 1.57 7.36
C PRO A 53 0.31 1.33 7.57
N VAL A 54 0.91 0.36 6.85
CA VAL A 54 2.34 0.07 6.97
C VAL A 54 3.18 1.29 6.59
N LEU A 55 2.90 1.94 5.47
CA LEU A 55 3.64 3.16 5.08
C LEU A 55 3.41 4.32 6.04
N THR A 56 2.21 4.45 6.61
CA THR A 56 1.91 5.46 7.63
C THR A 56 2.68 5.18 8.92
N LEU A 57 2.74 3.94 9.39
CA LEU A 57 3.54 3.53 10.54
C LEU A 57 5.04 3.73 10.29
N CYS A 58 5.55 3.37 9.11
CA CYS A 58 6.93 3.62 8.74
C CYS A 58 7.26 5.11 8.84
N SER A 59 6.42 5.98 8.25
CA SER A 59 6.59 7.44 8.30
C SER A 59 6.57 7.99 9.73
N LEU A 60 5.68 7.49 10.59
CA LEU A 60 5.63 7.86 12.01
C LEU A 60 6.90 7.45 12.77
N CYS A 61 7.47 6.28 12.44
CA CYS A 61 8.65 5.74 13.10
C CYS A 61 9.96 6.38 12.62
N THR A 62 10.11 6.62 11.32
CA THR A 62 11.36 7.13 10.71
C THR A 62 11.36 8.64 10.55
N GLY A 63 10.20 9.30 10.60
CA GLY A 63 10.07 10.71 10.23
C GLY A 63 10.39 10.99 8.75
N LEU A 64 10.58 9.95 7.94
CA LEU A 64 10.88 10.06 6.51
C LEU A 64 9.73 9.47 5.70
N PHE A 65 9.23 10.31 4.78
CA PHE A 65 8.14 10.12 3.81
C PHE A 65 6.73 10.56 4.20
#